data_AF-A0A1H0H1I2-F1
#
_entry.id   AF-A0A1H0H1I2-F1
#
_cell.length_a   1.000
_cell.length_b   1.000
_cell.length_c   1.000
_cell.angle_alpha   90.00
_cell.angle_beta   90.00
_cell.angle_gamma   90.00
#
_symmetry.space_group_name_H-M   'P 1'
#
loop_
_entity.id
_entity.type
_entity.pdbx_description
1 polymer ?
#
loop_
_entity_poly.entity_id
_entity_poly.type
_entity_poly.pdbx_seq_one_letter_code
_entity_poly.pdbx_strand_id
1 'polypeptide(L)'
;MKRAEEIQNLQSLKGDTYFADFFGEHDIDQMCENIKNDFGLELGCNFYQKAEIYQKQVKDTEKKAKEQKENFVRGLIDDFDGHIPSEIYDRLEDAVGKLFIINWKRQQEYPLTEAEIDWLVTVANKK
;
A
#
# COMPACT_ATOMS: atom_id res chain seq x y z
N MET A 1 -8.96 -27.61 7.14
CA MET A 1 -10.01 -28.65 7.25
C MET A 1 -11.31 -27.93 7.58
N LYS A 2 -12.41 -28.18 6.87
CA LYS A 2 -13.67 -27.49 7.18
C LYS A 2 -14.25 -28.12 8.45
N ARG A 3 -14.77 -27.30 9.37
CA ARG A 3 -15.39 -27.79 10.62
C ARG A 3 -16.40 -28.93 10.41
N ALA A 4 -17.13 -28.86 9.29
CA ALA A 4 -18.09 -29.90 8.90
C ALA A 4 -17.42 -31.26 8.60
N GLU A 5 -16.24 -31.27 7.98
CA GLU A 5 -15.47 -32.49 7.68
C GLU A 5 -14.93 -33.11 8.97
N GLU A 6 -14.48 -32.29 9.92
CA GLU A 6 -13.97 -32.73 11.22
C GLU A 6 -15.08 -33.33 12.10
N ILE A 7 -16.25 -32.67 12.16
CA ILE A 7 -17.43 -33.20 12.86
C ILE A 7 -17.90 -34.50 12.22
N GLN A 8 -17.93 -34.58 10.89
CA GLN A 8 -18.33 -35.81 10.18
C GLN A 8 -17.38 -36.98 10.49
N ASN A 9 -16.07 -36.71 10.55
CA ASN A 9 -15.08 -37.72 10.92
C ASN A 9 -15.22 -38.15 12.38
N LEU A 10 -15.56 -37.26 13.30
CA LEU A 10 -15.79 -37.63 14.70
C LEU A 10 -17.08 -38.44 14.88
N GLN A 11 -18.16 -38.07 14.19
CA GLN A 11 -19.42 -38.80 14.26
C GLN A 11 -19.32 -40.21 13.69
N SER A 12 -18.47 -40.44 12.69
CA SER A 12 -18.26 -41.78 12.12
C SER A 12 -17.51 -42.73 13.06
N LEU A 13 -16.92 -42.23 14.15
CA LEU A 13 -16.25 -43.03 15.17
C LEU A 13 -17.19 -43.54 16.27
N LYS A 14 -18.47 -43.17 16.24
CA LYS A 14 -19.49 -43.73 17.15
C LYS A 14 -19.78 -45.18 16.77
N GLY A 15 -19.70 -46.09 17.75
CA GLY A 15 -19.94 -47.53 17.57
C GLY A 15 -18.66 -48.36 17.73
N ASP A 16 -18.67 -49.61 17.25
CA ASP A 16 -17.67 -50.65 17.52
C ASP A 16 -16.31 -50.40 16.84
N THR A 17 -15.63 -49.35 17.31
CA THR A 17 -14.29 -48.96 16.92
C THR A 17 -13.44 -48.90 18.19
N TYR A 18 -12.13 -49.12 18.07
CA TYR A 18 -11.18 -48.95 19.17
C TYR A 18 -11.28 -47.56 19.86
N PHE A 19 -11.84 -46.56 19.17
CA PHE A 19 -12.08 -45.23 19.71
C PHE A 19 -13.20 -45.20 20.75
N ALA A 20 -14.22 -46.05 20.60
CA ALA A 20 -15.37 -46.12 21.52
C ALA A 20 -15.07 -46.84 22.84
N ASP A 21 -13.97 -47.58 22.92
CA ASP A 21 -13.47 -48.16 24.18
C ASP A 21 -13.00 -47.06 25.16
N PHE A 22 -12.67 -45.88 24.66
CA PHE A 22 -12.11 -44.76 25.43
C PHE A 22 -13.02 -43.53 25.47
N PHE A 23 -13.78 -43.28 24.41
CA PHE A 23 -14.69 -42.14 24.31
C PHE A 23 -16.10 -42.64 24.04
N GLY A 24 -17.00 -42.40 24.99
CA GLY A 24 -18.41 -42.72 24.81
C GLY A 24 -19.03 -41.82 23.73
N GLU A 25 -20.21 -42.21 23.26
CA GLU A 25 -20.96 -41.39 22.30
C GLU A 25 -21.20 -39.97 22.80
N HIS A 26 -21.39 -39.82 24.12
CA HIS A 26 -21.54 -38.53 24.78
C HIS A 26 -20.28 -37.66 24.67
N ASP A 27 -19.09 -38.25 24.82
CA ASP A 27 -17.82 -37.53 24.72
C ASP A 27 -17.59 -37.06 23.28
N ILE A 28 -17.91 -37.90 22.30
CA ILE A 28 -17.83 -37.56 20.87
C ILE A 28 -18.80 -36.43 20.52
N ASP A 29 -20.02 -36.46 21.04
CA ASP A 29 -20.99 -35.38 20.87
C ASP A 29 -20.48 -34.08 21.49
N GLN A 30 -19.91 -34.15 22.69
CA GLN A 30 -19.35 -32.99 23.37
C GLN A 30 -18.15 -32.41 22.60
N MET A 31 -17.30 -33.25 21.99
CA MET A 31 -16.23 -32.80 21.10
C MET A 31 -16.76 -32.11 19.84
N CYS A 32 -17.80 -32.67 19.22
CA CYS A 32 -18.46 -32.05 18.07
C CYS A 32 -19.06 -30.70 18.44
N GLU A 33 -19.73 -30.59 19.59
CA GLU A 33 -20.26 -29.34 20.11
C GLU A 33 -19.14 -28.33 20.40
N ASN A 34 -18.00 -28.77 20.94
CA ASN A 34 -16.87 -27.88 21.16
C ASN A 34 -16.30 -27.35 19.84
N ILE A 35 -16.20 -28.16 18.78
CA ILE A 35 -15.73 -27.72 17.46
C ILE A 35 -16.75 -26.78 16.78
N LYS A 36 -18.06 -27.03 16.96
CA LYS A 36 -19.12 -26.11 16.49
C LYS A 36 -19.01 -24.76 17.17
N ASN A 37 -18.78 -24.78 18.49
CA ASN A 37 -18.70 -23.61 19.35
C ASN A 37 -17.29 -23.00 19.44
N ASP A 38 -16.28 -23.61 18.79
CA ASP A 38 -14.92 -23.11 18.78
C ASP A 38 -14.90 -21.76 18.04
N PHE A 39 -14.37 -20.73 18.68
CA PHE A 39 -14.19 -19.45 18.01
C PHE A 39 -12.96 -19.57 17.12
N GLY A 40 -13.15 -19.46 15.80
CA GLY A 40 -12.00 -19.35 14.92
C GLY A 40 -11.25 -18.10 15.34
N LEU A 41 -10.03 -18.26 15.87
CA LEU A 41 -9.14 -17.14 16.24
C LEU A 41 -8.93 -16.14 15.07
N GLU A 42 -9.29 -16.55 13.86
CA GLU A 42 -9.18 -15.79 12.63
C GLU A 42 -10.37 -14.85 12.34
N LEU A 43 -11.54 -15.05 12.96
CA LEU A 43 -12.77 -14.29 12.61
C LEU A 43 -13.03 -13.05 13.48
N GLY A 44 -12.18 -12.75 14.46
CA GLY A 44 -12.33 -11.59 15.35
C GLY A 44 -11.03 -10.86 15.67
N CYS A 45 -9.90 -11.28 15.11
CA CYS A 45 -8.61 -10.70 15.45
C CYS A 45 -8.09 -9.77 14.36
N ASN A 46 -7.92 -8.51 14.73
CA ASN A 46 -7.45 -7.40 13.91
C ASN A 46 -5.93 -7.42 13.67
N PHE A 47 -5.31 -8.59 13.59
CA PHE A 47 -3.85 -8.75 13.53
C PHE A 47 -3.22 -7.91 12.41
N TYR A 48 -3.93 -7.77 11.29
CA TYR A 48 -3.47 -7.00 10.14
C TYR A 48 -4.04 -5.58 10.06
N GLN A 49 -5.07 -5.22 10.83
CA GLN A 49 -5.66 -3.87 10.75
C GLN A 49 -4.64 -2.80 11.13
N LYS A 50 -3.83 -3.05 12.16
CA LYS A 50 -2.76 -2.12 12.55
C LYS A 50 -1.75 -1.95 11.41
N ALA A 51 -1.39 -3.03 10.73
CA ALA A 51 -0.48 -2.99 9.58
C ALA A 51 -1.10 -2.26 8.37
N GLU A 52 -2.38 -2.50 8.06
CA GLU A 52 -3.12 -1.81 7.00
C GLU A 52 -3.27 -0.32 7.27
N ILE A 53 -3.61 0.06 8.51
CA ILE A 53 -3.68 1.46 8.95
C ILE A 53 -2.32 2.13 8.79
N TYR A 54 -1.23 1.49 9.23
CA TYR A 54 0.10 2.04 9.05
C TYR A 54 0.49 2.15 7.58
N GLN A 55 0.18 1.15 6.76
CA GLN A 55 0.48 1.20 5.33
C GLN A 55 -0.27 2.36 4.66
N LYS A 56 -1.52 2.61 5.05
CA LYS A 56 -2.29 3.77 4.58
C LYS A 56 -1.67 5.08 5.06
N GLN A 57 -1.30 5.19 6.33
CA GLN A 57 -0.65 6.38 6.89
C GLN A 57 0.69 6.69 6.20
N VAL A 58 1.49 5.67 5.89
CA VAL A 58 2.75 5.82 5.13
C VAL A 58 2.46 6.39 3.75
N LYS A 59 1.53 5.80 2.99
CA LYS A 59 1.16 6.30 1.65
C LYS A 59 0.63 7.74 1.70
N ASP A 60 -0.21 8.05 2.69
CA ASP A 60 -0.75 9.41 2.86
C ASP A 60 0.36 10.41 3.24
N THR A 61 1.34 9.98 4.02
CA THR A 61 2.50 10.81 4.43
C THR A 61 3.45 11.04 3.26
N GLU A 62 3.77 10.01 2.49
CA GLU A 62 4.57 10.10 1.27
C GLU A 62 3.93 11.05 0.24
N LYS A 63 2.60 10.94 0.07
CA LYS A 63 1.84 11.83 -0.81
C LYS A 63 1.93 13.28 -0.34
N LYS A 64 1.68 13.56 0.95
CA LYS A 64 1.78 14.92 1.51
C LYS A 64 3.19 15.49 1.38
N ALA A 65 4.22 14.68 1.66
CA ALA A 65 5.60 15.11 1.53
C ALA A 65 5.95 15.45 0.06
N LYS A 66 5.46 14.65 -0.90
CA LYS A 66 5.60 14.94 -2.32
C LYS A 66 4.91 16.25 -2.71
N GLU A 67 3.67 16.45 -2.29
CA GLU A 67 2.92 17.68 -2.57
C GLU A 67 3.59 18.92 -1.96
N GLN A 68 4.08 18.83 -0.72
CA GLN A 68 4.82 19.91 -0.07
C GLN A 68 6.09 20.26 -0.83
N LYS A 69 6.85 19.24 -1.26
CA LYS A 69 8.06 19.42 -2.06
C LYS A 69 7.76 20.09 -3.39
N GLU A 70 6.75 19.62 -4.11
CA GLU A 70 6.31 20.21 -5.38
C GLU A 70 5.88 21.68 -5.19
N ASN A 71 5.09 21.98 -4.16
CA ASN A 71 4.65 23.35 -3.87
C ASN A 71 5.82 24.28 -3.50
N PHE A 72 6.79 23.79 -2.74
CA PHE A 72 7.99 24.55 -2.42
C PHE A 72 8.79 24.89 -3.68
N VAL A 73 8.98 23.91 -4.58
CA VAL A 73 9.67 24.16 -5.85
C VAL A 73 8.90 25.16 -6.71
N ARG A 74 7.57 25.06 -6.80
CA ARG A 74 6.75 26.05 -7.52
C ARG A 74 6.96 27.46 -7.00
N GLY A 75 6.85 27.64 -5.68
CA GLY A 75 7.09 28.94 -5.04
C GLY A 75 8.47 29.51 -5.37
N LEU A 76 9.52 28.68 -5.35
CA LEU A 76 10.85 29.12 -5.77
C LEU A 76 10.90 29.53 -7.25
N ILE A 77 10.29 28.76 -8.15
CA ILE A 77 10.25 29.12 -9.58
C ILE A 77 9.57 30.49 -9.75
N ASP A 78 8.46 30.69 -9.05
CA ASP A 78 7.66 31.91 -9.11
C ASP A 78 8.41 33.11 -8.50
N ASP A 79 9.08 32.94 -7.36
CA ASP A 79 9.89 33.97 -6.69
C ASP A 79 11.07 34.46 -7.56
N PHE A 80 11.54 33.62 -8.48
CA PHE A 80 12.60 33.96 -9.45
C PHE A 80 12.05 34.32 -10.83
N ASP A 81 10.74 34.47 -11.01
CA ASP A 81 10.09 34.73 -12.32
C ASP A 81 10.54 33.75 -13.41
N GLY A 82 10.77 32.49 -13.03
CA GLY A 82 11.31 31.45 -13.93
C GLY A 82 12.82 31.48 -14.19
N HIS A 83 13.53 32.53 -13.75
CA HIS A 83 14.98 32.71 -13.91
C HIS A 83 15.78 32.15 -12.74
N ILE A 84 15.75 30.83 -12.60
CA ILE A 84 16.40 30.12 -11.50
C ILE A 84 17.93 30.07 -11.71
N PRO A 85 18.75 30.48 -10.73
CA PRO A 85 20.19 30.29 -10.76
C PRO A 85 20.59 28.82 -10.95
N SER A 86 21.66 28.56 -11.70
CA SER A 86 22.10 27.19 -12.04
C SER A 86 22.34 26.31 -10.81
N GLU A 87 22.92 26.86 -9.74
CA GLU A 87 23.23 26.14 -8.50
C GLU A 87 21.96 25.67 -7.77
N ILE A 88 20.86 26.39 -7.97
CA ILE A 88 19.55 26.05 -7.42
C ILE A 88 18.84 25.09 -8.36
N TYR A 89 18.93 25.32 -9.68
CA TYR A 89 18.25 24.53 -10.70
C TYR A 89 18.55 23.04 -10.58
N ASP A 90 19.83 22.66 -10.45
CA ASP A 90 20.24 21.26 -10.33
C ASP A 90 19.58 20.57 -9.12
N ARG A 91 19.50 21.28 -7.99
CA ARG A 91 18.84 20.77 -6.77
C ARG A 91 17.33 20.63 -6.96
N LEU A 92 16.69 21.53 -7.72
CA LEU A 92 15.27 21.42 -8.04
C LEU A 92 15.03 20.26 -9.01
N GLU A 93 15.92 20.05 -9.98
CA GLU A 93 15.84 18.93 -10.91
C GLU A 93 15.96 17.59 -10.17
N ASP A 94 16.91 17.44 -9.26
CA ASP A 94 17.02 16.25 -8.40
C ASP A 94 15.79 16.05 -7.51
N ALA A 95 15.16 17.17 -7.12
CA ALA A 95 14.01 17.16 -6.24
C ALA A 95 12.73 16.66 -6.95
N VAL A 96 12.37 17.26 -8.08
CA VAL A 96 11.05 17.06 -8.73
C VAL A 96 11.15 16.61 -10.19
N GLY A 97 12.35 16.58 -10.74
CA GLY A 97 12.62 16.26 -12.15
C GLY A 97 12.47 17.46 -13.07
N LYS A 98 13.29 17.48 -14.13
CA LYS A 98 13.31 18.54 -15.16
C LYS A 98 11.95 18.77 -15.81
N LEU A 99 11.20 17.71 -16.09
CA LEU A 99 9.88 17.82 -16.71
C LEU A 99 8.88 18.58 -15.84
N PHE A 100 8.93 18.42 -14.52
CA PHE A 100 8.04 19.15 -13.60
C PHE A 100 8.32 20.66 -13.67
N ILE A 101 9.59 21.05 -13.61
CA ILE A 101 10.02 22.46 -13.69
C ILE A 101 9.56 23.08 -15.01
N ILE A 102 9.83 22.40 -16.13
CA ILE A 102 9.43 22.86 -17.47
C ILE A 102 7.91 23.01 -17.55
N ASN A 103 7.14 22.02 -17.09
CA ASN A 103 5.69 22.08 -17.14
C ASN A 103 5.14 23.26 -16.32
N TRP A 104 5.69 23.50 -15.14
CA TRP A 104 5.28 24.63 -14.31
C TRP A 104 5.62 25.97 -14.97
N LYS A 105 6.85 26.14 -15.47
CA LYS A 105 7.24 27.33 -16.24
C LYS A 105 6.30 27.59 -17.41
N ARG A 106 5.91 26.54 -18.15
CA ARG A 106 4.95 26.68 -19.25
C ARG A 106 3.55 27.07 -18.79
N GLN A 107 3.09 26.59 -17.64
CA GLN A 107 1.79 26.97 -17.07
C GLN A 107 1.75 28.43 -16.64
N GLN A 108 2.86 28.95 -16.11
CA GLN A 108 3.01 30.36 -15.72
C GLN A 108 3.54 31.26 -16.85
N GLU A 109 3.66 30.73 -18.07
CA GLU A 109 4.17 31.43 -19.26
C GLU A 109 5.61 31.99 -19.12
N TYR A 110 6.40 31.44 -18.20
CA TYR A 110 7.81 31.77 -18.05
C TYR A 110 8.64 31.27 -19.24
N PRO A 111 9.71 31.99 -19.61
CA PRO A 111 10.61 31.58 -20.68
C PRO A 111 11.32 30.27 -20.32
N LEU A 112 11.39 29.37 -21.29
CA LEU A 112 12.28 28.22 -21.20
C LEU A 112 13.68 28.62 -21.66
N THR A 113 14.68 28.03 -21.02
CA THR A 113 16.07 28.13 -21.46
C THR A 113 16.30 27.26 -22.69
N GLU A 114 17.31 27.59 -23.50
CA GLU A 114 17.72 26.78 -24.65
C GLU A 114 18.00 25.32 -24.24
N ALA A 115 18.66 25.11 -23.09
CA ALA A 115 18.93 23.76 -22.56
C ALA A 115 17.65 22.96 -22.26
N GLU A 116 16.59 23.61 -21.77
CA GLU A 116 15.28 22.98 -21.54
C GLU A 116 14.60 22.61 -22.88
N ILE A 117 14.72 23.49 -23.89
CA ILE A 117 14.18 23.26 -25.23
C ILE A 117 14.91 22.09 -25.92
N ASP A 118 16.24 22.10 -25.92
CA ASP A 118 17.08 21.03 -26.49
C ASP A 118 16.78 19.67 -25.83
N TRP A 119 16.58 19.68 -24.51
CA TRP A 119 16.17 18.49 -23.79
C TRP A 119 14.79 17.98 -24.24
N LEU A 120 13.80 18.87 -24.39
CA LEU A 120 12.47 18.50 -24.90
C LEU A 120 12.53 17.92 -26.31
N VAL A 121 13.31 18.53 -27.21
CA VAL A 121 13.51 18.03 -28.58
C VAL A 121 14.15 16.65 -28.56
N THR A 122 15.16 16.44 -27.71
CA THR A 122 15.81 15.13 -27.53
C THR A 122 14.83 14.07 -27.02
N VAL A 123 13.97 14.42 -26.06
CA VAL A 123 12.95 13.49 -25.55
C VAL A 123 11.88 13.20 -26.60
N ALA A 124 11.48 14.19 -27.40
CA ALA A 124 10.50 14.03 -28.47
C ALA A 124 11.02 13.11 -29.58
N ASN A 125 12.30 13.22 -29.96
CA ASN A 125 12.95 12.41 -30.99
C ASN A 125 13.29 10.97 -30.55
N LYS A 126 13.13 10.65 -29.25
CA LYS A 126 13.32 9.30 -28.71
C LYS A 126 12.04 8.46 -28.72
N LYS A 127 10.93 9.01 -29.20
CA LYS A 127 9.66 8.28 -29.44
C LYS A 127 9.59 7.82 -30.88
#